data_AF-A0A6N7HCQ9-F1
#
_entry.id   AF-A0A6N7HCQ9-F1
#
_cell.length_a   1.000
_cell.length_b   1.000
_cell.length_c   1.000
_cell.angle_alpha   90.00
_cell.angle_beta   90.00
_cell.angle_gamma   90.00
#
_symmetry.space_group_name_H-M   'P 1'
#
loop_
_entity.id
_entity.type
_entity.pdbx_description
1 polymer ?
#
loop_
_entity_poly.entity_id
_entity_poly.type
_entity_poly.pdbx_seq_one_letter_code
_entity_poly.pdbx_strand_id
1 'polypeptide(L)'
;MTDVADAAFGHRPDLVITRTPTDPRERWLAAVVLGGQGRYAAAATVLDGLRGHPDPVLAALACATLASHRRQLGGHATARVLDAEGHARLAGLADTPGIAEARSDVLLGLAADAVGAARLGEARRLVATARSRGAGWRAAVRTDWVSAEIELSAARAEEAVPYAERAAVRAGQEGSVRHRIKSSMVLGAALAARGTTGRAERIVRQALADATDLGLLSLVWPGALIMAELDATRADEFCRCAGLVLQSVLRRTDPIGRRLAERSPWVPRLAGPTG
;
A
#
# COMPACT_ATOMS: atom_id res chain seq x y z
N MET A 1 -15.01 7.18 -22.01
CA MET A 1 -15.21 6.76 -20.60
C MET A 1 -13.84 6.52 -20.02
N THR A 2 -13.51 7.11 -18.87
CA THR A 2 -12.26 6.79 -18.14
C THR A 2 -12.31 5.31 -17.78
N ASP A 3 -11.37 4.50 -18.25
CA ASP A 3 -11.25 3.12 -17.80
C ASP A 3 -10.69 3.12 -16.38
N VAL A 4 -11.59 3.06 -15.40
CA VAL A 4 -11.25 3.07 -13.97
C VAL A 4 -10.45 1.82 -13.58
N ALA A 5 -10.57 0.72 -14.34
CA ALA A 5 -9.78 -0.48 -14.11
C ALA A 5 -8.32 -0.26 -14.52
N ASP A 6 -8.08 0.35 -15.69
CA ASP A 6 -6.74 0.74 -16.13
C ASP A 6 -6.11 1.78 -15.18
N ALA A 7 -6.90 2.67 -14.60
CA ALA A 7 -6.42 3.59 -13.57
C ALA A 7 -6.06 2.88 -12.25
N ALA A 8 -6.88 1.93 -11.80
CA ALA A 8 -6.68 1.26 -10.52
C ALA A 8 -5.51 0.27 -10.58
N PHE A 9 -5.42 -0.49 -11.67
CA PHE A 9 -4.55 -1.65 -11.78
C PHE A 9 -3.77 -1.75 -13.10
N GLY A 10 -3.94 -0.83 -14.05
CA GLY A 10 -3.22 -0.82 -15.32
C GLY A 10 -2.18 0.30 -15.45
N HIS A 11 -2.17 0.96 -16.61
CA HIS A 11 -1.09 1.84 -17.06
C HIS A 11 -1.28 3.31 -16.71
N ARG A 12 -2.50 3.72 -16.35
CA ARG A 12 -2.88 5.13 -16.21
C ARG A 12 -3.34 5.50 -14.80
N PRO A 13 -2.52 5.27 -13.76
CA PRO A 13 -2.89 5.61 -12.38
C PRO A 13 -3.00 7.13 -12.13
N ASP A 14 -2.57 7.94 -13.10
CA ASP A 14 -2.69 9.40 -13.14
C ASP A 14 -4.11 9.88 -13.47
N LEU A 15 -5.01 9.01 -13.94
CA LEU A 15 -6.34 9.43 -14.34
C LEU A 15 -7.13 10.00 -13.17
N VAL A 16 -7.67 11.20 -13.38
CA VAL A 16 -8.46 11.91 -12.39
C VAL A 16 -9.88 11.35 -12.34
N ILE A 17 -10.29 10.90 -11.16
CA ILE A 17 -11.69 10.53 -10.90
C ILE A 17 -12.50 11.82 -10.71
N THR A 18 -13.17 12.26 -11.77
CA THR A 18 -14.02 13.47 -11.79
C THR A 18 -15.46 13.21 -11.34
N ARG A 19 -15.95 11.98 -11.51
CA ARG A 19 -17.28 11.53 -11.07
C ARG A 19 -17.18 10.12 -10.49
N THR A 20 -17.85 9.90 -9.36
CA THR A 20 -17.99 8.55 -8.80
C THR A 20 -18.90 7.71 -9.70
N PRO A 21 -18.47 6.53 -10.16
CA PRO A 21 -19.32 5.62 -10.93
C PRO A 21 -20.57 5.18 -10.16
N THR A 22 -21.57 4.66 -10.87
CA THR A 22 -22.77 4.08 -10.24
C THR A 22 -22.57 2.60 -9.93
N ASP A 23 -21.85 1.87 -10.78
CA ASP A 23 -21.55 0.46 -10.58
C ASP A 23 -20.69 0.26 -9.30
N PRO A 24 -21.10 -0.62 -8.37
CA PRO A 24 -20.39 -0.80 -7.10
C PRO A 24 -18.92 -1.26 -7.26
N ARG A 25 -18.60 -2.07 -8.27
CA ARG A 25 -17.23 -2.52 -8.52
C ARG A 25 -16.37 -1.39 -9.08
N GLU A 26 -16.89 -0.62 -10.03
CA GLU A 26 -16.22 0.59 -10.54
C GLU A 26 -16.02 1.64 -9.44
N ARG A 27 -16.96 1.77 -8.50
CA ARG A 27 -16.80 2.62 -7.30
C ARG A 27 -15.63 2.17 -6.43
N TRP A 28 -15.48 0.86 -6.20
CA TRP A 28 -14.33 0.33 -5.47
C TRP A 28 -13.01 0.63 -6.21
N LEU A 29 -12.96 0.40 -7.53
CA LEU A 29 -11.78 0.74 -8.35
C LEU A 29 -11.45 2.23 -8.27
N ALA A 30 -12.46 3.11 -8.34
CA ALA A 30 -12.27 4.54 -8.18
C ALA A 30 -11.68 4.89 -6.80
N ALA A 31 -12.10 4.20 -5.73
CA ALA A 31 -11.54 4.39 -4.40
C ALA A 31 -10.08 3.92 -4.29
N VAL A 32 -9.69 2.87 -5.01
CA VAL A 32 -8.27 2.44 -5.13
C VAL A 32 -7.43 3.53 -5.78
N VAL A 33 -7.91 4.13 -6.87
CA VAL A 33 -7.25 5.25 -7.57
C VAL A 33 -7.09 6.46 -6.65
N LEU A 34 -8.19 6.88 -6.01
CA LEU A 34 -8.19 8.00 -5.07
C LEU A 34 -7.19 7.77 -3.92
N GLY A 35 -7.12 6.54 -3.40
CA GLY A 35 -6.13 6.14 -2.40
C GLY A 35 -4.69 6.24 -2.89
N GLY A 36 -4.42 5.76 -4.11
CA GLY A 36 -3.11 5.90 -4.77
C GLY A 36 -2.64 7.34 -4.89
N GLN A 37 -3.56 8.24 -5.22
CA GLN A 37 -3.34 9.69 -5.37
C GLN A 37 -3.35 10.45 -4.02
N GLY A 38 -3.47 9.75 -2.89
CA GLY A 38 -3.47 10.36 -1.55
C GLY A 38 -4.76 11.12 -1.19
N ARG A 39 -5.87 10.89 -1.90
CA ARG A 39 -7.19 11.49 -1.63
C ARG A 39 -8.00 10.63 -0.65
N TYR A 40 -7.45 10.36 0.53
CA TYR A 40 -8.01 9.39 1.47
C TYR A 40 -9.41 9.72 1.99
N ALA A 41 -9.78 10.98 2.16
CA ALA A 41 -11.13 11.37 2.56
C ALA A 41 -12.18 10.99 1.51
N ALA A 42 -11.88 11.25 0.23
CA ALA A 42 -12.75 10.89 -0.88
C ALA A 42 -12.86 9.37 -1.02
N ALA A 43 -11.72 8.67 -0.92
CA ALA A 43 -11.70 7.21 -0.95
C ALA A 43 -12.51 6.60 0.22
N ALA A 44 -12.31 7.09 1.45
CA ALA A 44 -13.01 6.62 2.64
C ALA A 44 -14.53 6.79 2.50
N THR A 45 -15.00 7.93 1.99
CA THR A 45 -16.43 8.17 1.74
C THR A 45 -17.05 7.11 0.83
N VAL A 46 -16.34 6.74 -0.24
CA VAL A 46 -16.81 5.68 -1.16
C VAL A 46 -16.77 4.31 -0.48
N LEU A 47 -15.67 4.00 0.20
CA LEU A 47 -15.43 2.69 0.82
C LEU A 47 -16.37 2.41 1.99
N ASP A 48 -16.67 3.41 2.82
CA ASP A 48 -17.61 3.26 3.94
C ASP A 48 -19.02 2.87 3.45
N GLY A 49 -19.47 3.42 2.31
CA GLY A 49 -20.71 3.00 1.68
C GLY A 49 -20.67 1.56 1.13
N LEU A 50 -19.50 1.08 0.68
CA LEU A 50 -19.34 -0.27 0.12
C LEU A 50 -19.10 -1.35 1.17
N ARG A 51 -18.60 -1.00 2.36
CA ARG A 51 -18.43 -1.94 3.48
C ARG A 51 -19.76 -2.60 3.90
N GLY A 52 -20.87 -1.87 3.78
CA GLY A 52 -22.21 -2.37 4.04
C GLY A 52 -22.88 -3.13 2.89
N HIS A 53 -22.20 -3.31 1.75
CA HIS A 53 -22.82 -3.89 0.55
C HIS A 53 -23.20 -5.38 0.77
N PRO A 54 -24.33 -5.86 0.17
CA PRO A 54 -24.76 -7.26 0.31
C PRO A 54 -23.82 -8.28 -0.35
N ASP A 55 -23.07 -7.86 -1.38
CA ASP A 55 -21.99 -8.69 -1.95
C ASP A 55 -20.81 -8.78 -0.96
N PRO A 56 -20.52 -9.96 -0.40
CA PRO A 56 -19.45 -10.14 0.58
C PRO A 56 -18.05 -9.89 0.01
N VAL A 57 -17.83 -10.16 -1.29
CA VAL A 57 -16.54 -9.91 -1.95
C VAL A 57 -16.28 -8.41 -2.00
N LEU A 58 -17.26 -7.63 -2.46
CA LEU A 58 -17.12 -6.18 -2.54
C LEU A 58 -16.96 -5.54 -1.16
N ALA A 59 -17.71 -6.00 -0.16
CA ALA A 59 -17.58 -5.52 1.21
C ALA A 59 -16.18 -5.80 1.78
N ALA A 60 -15.63 -6.99 1.54
CA ALA A 60 -14.27 -7.36 1.96
C ALA A 60 -13.18 -6.55 1.25
N LEU A 61 -13.31 -6.34 -0.07
CA LEU A 61 -12.39 -5.49 -0.83
C LEU A 61 -12.43 -4.03 -0.36
N ALA A 62 -13.62 -3.52 -0.02
CA ALA A 62 -13.77 -2.18 0.53
C ALA A 62 -13.08 -2.05 1.90
N CYS A 63 -13.28 -3.04 2.78
CA CYS A 63 -12.59 -3.12 4.07
C CYS A 63 -11.07 -3.13 3.90
N ALA A 64 -10.53 -4.02 3.04
CA ALA A 64 -9.09 -4.15 2.82
C ALA A 64 -8.46 -2.89 2.22
N THR A 65 -9.17 -2.21 1.32
CA THR A 65 -8.71 -0.97 0.72
C THR A 65 -8.65 0.14 1.76
N LEU A 66 -9.71 0.30 2.58
CA LEU A 66 -9.71 1.30 3.66
C LEU A 66 -8.65 0.98 4.71
N ALA A 67 -8.46 -0.29 5.08
CA ALA A 67 -7.41 -0.74 5.98
C ALA A 67 -6.02 -0.33 5.47
N SER A 68 -5.76 -0.52 4.17
CA SER A 68 -4.50 -0.10 3.56
C SER A 68 -4.23 1.40 3.69
N HIS A 69 -5.26 2.25 3.59
CA HIS A 69 -5.12 3.70 3.80
C HIS A 69 -4.81 4.03 5.26
N ARG A 70 -5.44 3.33 6.22
CA ARG A 70 -5.14 3.51 7.66
C ARG A 70 -3.71 3.07 7.97
N ARG A 71 -3.25 1.97 7.39
CA ARG A 71 -1.90 1.44 7.52
C ARG A 71 -0.85 2.40 6.96
N GLN A 72 -1.12 3.03 5.82
CA GLN A 72 -0.24 4.02 5.22
C GLN A 72 -0.02 5.23 6.16
N LEU A 73 -0.99 5.53 7.02
CA LEU A 73 -0.91 6.58 8.03
C LEU A 73 -0.44 6.04 9.40
N GLY A 74 0.14 4.84 9.43
CA GLY A 74 0.65 4.15 10.61
C GLY A 74 -0.41 3.62 11.59
N GLY A 75 -1.69 3.66 11.21
CA GLY A 75 -2.81 3.20 12.01
C GLY A 75 -3.02 1.68 11.96
N HIS A 76 -2.00 0.89 12.29
CA HIS A 76 -2.03 -0.58 12.18
C HIS A 76 -3.16 -1.24 12.99
N ALA A 77 -3.41 -0.77 14.21
CA ALA A 77 -4.49 -1.32 15.03
C ALA A 77 -5.88 -1.10 14.40
N THR A 78 -6.12 0.08 13.83
CA THR A 78 -7.37 0.40 13.12
C THR A 78 -7.48 -0.37 11.80
N ALA A 79 -6.38 -0.46 11.04
CA ALA A 79 -6.32 -1.24 9.82
C ALA A 79 -6.66 -2.72 10.08
N ARG A 80 -6.13 -3.29 11.16
CA ARG A 80 -6.39 -4.67 11.56
C ARG A 80 -7.87 -4.95 11.81
N VAL A 81 -8.58 -4.03 12.47
CA VAL A 81 -10.03 -4.17 12.72
C VAL A 81 -10.81 -4.20 11.40
N LEU A 82 -10.44 -3.35 10.45
CA LEU A 82 -11.07 -3.31 9.13
C LEU A 82 -10.80 -4.59 8.34
N ASP A 83 -9.56 -5.08 8.31
CA ASP A 83 -9.26 -6.34 7.62
C ASP A 83 -9.95 -7.54 8.30
N ALA A 84 -10.09 -7.54 9.63
CA ALA A 84 -10.86 -8.57 10.34
C ALA A 84 -12.36 -8.52 10.00
N GLU A 85 -12.94 -7.32 9.88
CA GLU A 85 -14.32 -7.14 9.39
C GLU A 85 -14.47 -7.71 7.98
N GLY A 86 -13.56 -7.37 7.07
CA GLY A 86 -13.56 -7.90 5.70
C GLY A 86 -13.40 -9.42 5.66
N HIS A 87 -12.55 -9.98 6.51
CA HIS A 87 -12.39 -11.43 6.64
C HIS A 87 -13.68 -12.11 7.10
N ALA A 88 -14.38 -11.51 8.07
CA ALA A 88 -15.65 -12.03 8.57
C ALA A 88 -16.74 -12.06 7.49
N ARG A 89 -16.75 -11.10 6.55
CA ARG A 89 -17.67 -11.11 5.40
C ARG A 89 -17.50 -12.32 4.49
N LEU A 90 -16.32 -12.91 4.46
CA LEU A 90 -15.97 -14.05 3.60
C LEU A 90 -16.02 -15.40 4.34
N ALA A 91 -16.43 -15.41 5.61
CA ALA A 91 -16.48 -16.61 6.44
C ALA A 91 -17.49 -17.63 5.88
N GLY A 92 -17.10 -18.91 5.87
CA GLY A 92 -17.94 -20.01 5.38
C GLY A 92 -18.08 -20.09 3.84
N LEU A 93 -17.54 -19.13 3.09
CA LEU A 93 -17.61 -19.16 1.63
C LEU A 93 -16.48 -20.01 1.02
N ALA A 94 -16.79 -20.75 -0.04
CA ALA A 94 -15.79 -21.48 -0.82
C ALA A 94 -14.87 -20.53 -1.61
N ASP A 95 -13.62 -20.92 -1.85
CA ASP A 95 -12.66 -20.12 -2.61
C ASP A 95 -12.98 -20.19 -4.13
N THR A 96 -13.85 -19.31 -4.60
CA THR A 96 -13.90 -18.91 -6.02
C THR A 96 -12.83 -17.86 -6.30
N PRO A 97 -12.42 -17.60 -7.57
CA PRO A 97 -11.35 -16.65 -7.86
C PRO A 97 -11.50 -15.27 -7.20
N GLY A 98 -12.71 -14.68 -7.23
CA GLY A 98 -12.97 -13.38 -6.58
C GLY A 98 -12.92 -13.44 -5.04
N ILE A 99 -13.40 -14.54 -4.45
CA ILE A 99 -13.35 -14.74 -2.99
C ILE A 99 -11.90 -14.97 -2.55
N ALA A 100 -11.15 -15.80 -3.26
CA ALA A 100 -9.74 -16.07 -2.97
C ALA A 100 -8.90 -14.78 -3.04
N GLU A 101 -9.18 -13.91 -4.02
CA GLU A 101 -8.51 -12.61 -4.13
C GLU A 101 -8.84 -11.67 -2.98
N ALA A 102 -10.12 -11.44 -2.69
CA ALA A 102 -10.54 -10.58 -1.57
C ALA A 102 -10.03 -11.10 -0.21
N ARG A 103 -10.05 -12.43 -0.03
CA ARG A 103 -9.54 -13.10 1.17
C ARG A 103 -8.03 -12.93 1.31
N SER A 104 -7.29 -13.00 0.20
CA SER A 104 -5.85 -12.75 0.20
C SER A 104 -5.54 -11.30 0.55
N ASP A 105 -6.31 -10.34 0.05
CA ASP A 105 -6.12 -8.91 0.38
C ASP A 105 -6.26 -8.63 1.87
N VAL A 106 -7.30 -9.16 2.53
CA VAL A 106 -7.48 -8.99 3.98
C VAL A 106 -6.41 -9.74 4.79
N LEU A 107 -6.04 -10.97 4.41
CA LEU A 107 -5.03 -11.74 5.14
C LEU A 107 -3.63 -11.11 5.04
N LEU A 108 -3.26 -10.62 3.86
CA LEU A 108 -2.00 -9.90 3.66
C LEU A 108 -2.02 -8.55 4.37
N GLY A 109 -3.19 -7.90 4.47
CA GLY A 109 -3.39 -6.73 5.32
C GLY A 109 -3.14 -7.01 6.80
N LEU A 110 -3.78 -8.05 7.34
CA LEU A 110 -3.56 -8.53 8.72
C LEU A 110 -2.09 -8.88 8.97
N ALA A 111 -1.41 -9.48 8.00
CA ALA A 111 0.00 -9.80 8.08
C ALA A 111 0.87 -8.54 8.15
N ALA A 112 0.60 -7.53 7.31
CA ALA A 112 1.30 -6.25 7.35
C ALA A 112 1.08 -5.51 8.69
N ASP A 113 -0.11 -5.58 9.29
CA ASP A 113 -0.35 -5.03 10.64
C ASP A 113 0.34 -5.84 11.74
N ALA A 114 0.52 -7.14 11.55
CA ALA A 114 1.34 -7.95 12.45
C ALA A 114 2.82 -7.55 12.34
N VAL A 115 3.33 -7.22 11.15
CA VAL A 115 4.69 -6.65 10.97
C VAL A 115 4.82 -5.31 11.71
N GLY A 116 3.91 -4.37 11.49
CA GLY A 116 3.92 -3.06 12.18
C GLY A 116 3.75 -3.14 13.70
N ALA A 117 3.30 -4.28 14.22
CA ALA A 117 3.19 -4.58 15.65
C ALA A 117 4.31 -5.53 16.16
N ALA A 118 5.37 -5.76 15.37
CA ALA A 118 6.48 -6.66 15.68
C ALA A 118 6.09 -8.14 15.96
N ARG A 119 4.92 -8.58 15.49
CA ARG A 119 4.40 -9.96 15.63
C ARG A 119 4.77 -10.83 14.42
N LEU A 120 6.06 -10.98 14.15
CA LEU A 120 6.56 -11.60 12.90
C LEU A 120 6.13 -13.06 12.71
N GLY A 121 6.00 -13.84 13.80
CA GLY A 121 5.50 -15.22 13.72
C GLY A 121 4.05 -15.31 13.24
N GLU A 122 3.21 -14.36 13.66
CA GLU A 122 1.84 -14.24 13.16
C GLU A 122 1.81 -13.81 11.69
N ALA A 123 2.62 -12.82 11.32
CA ALA A 123 2.74 -12.34 9.95
C ALA A 123 3.10 -13.48 8.98
N ARG A 124 4.09 -14.32 9.33
CA ARG A 124 4.49 -15.49 8.52
C ARG A 124 3.36 -16.50 8.33
N ARG A 125 2.60 -16.81 9.38
CA ARG A 125 1.44 -17.73 9.30
C ARG A 125 0.35 -17.18 8.38
N LEU A 126 0.04 -15.89 8.51
CA LEU A 126 -0.95 -15.22 7.67
C LEU A 126 -0.53 -15.18 6.20
N VAL A 127 0.74 -14.88 5.91
CA VAL A 127 1.31 -14.94 4.56
C VAL A 127 1.25 -16.36 3.98
N ALA A 128 1.62 -17.38 4.74
CA ALA A 128 1.54 -18.77 4.28
C ALA A 128 0.09 -19.18 3.94
N THR A 129 -0.85 -18.72 4.76
CA THR A 129 -2.28 -18.96 4.60
C THR A 129 -2.83 -18.21 3.37
N ALA A 130 -2.41 -16.96 3.13
CA ALA A 130 -2.76 -16.25 1.90
C ALA A 130 -2.19 -16.95 0.65
N ARG A 131 -0.93 -17.38 0.71
CA ARG A 131 -0.24 -18.07 -0.40
C ARG A 131 -0.91 -19.38 -0.80
N SER A 132 -1.37 -20.18 0.16
CA SER A 132 -1.99 -21.48 -0.12
C SER A 132 -3.33 -21.38 -0.87
N ARG A 133 -3.93 -20.19 -0.93
CA ARG A 133 -5.19 -19.96 -1.65
C ARG A 133 -5.02 -19.76 -3.15
N GLY A 134 -3.78 -19.57 -3.63
CA GLY A 134 -3.49 -19.47 -5.06
C GLY A 134 -4.25 -18.36 -5.78
N ALA A 135 -4.45 -17.21 -5.12
CA ALA A 135 -5.15 -16.07 -5.71
C ALA A 135 -4.35 -15.41 -6.86
N GLY A 136 -5.01 -14.51 -7.60
CA GLY A 136 -4.46 -13.85 -8.79
C GLY A 136 -3.19 -13.03 -8.55
N TRP A 137 -2.63 -12.47 -9.62
CA TRP A 137 -1.32 -11.81 -9.63
C TRP A 137 -1.12 -10.75 -8.54
N ARG A 138 -2.19 -10.01 -8.20
CA ARG A 138 -2.18 -8.93 -7.20
C ARG A 138 -1.89 -9.48 -5.81
N ALA A 139 -2.47 -10.63 -5.47
CA ALA A 139 -2.18 -11.35 -4.24
C ALA A 139 -0.75 -11.90 -4.24
N ALA A 140 -0.25 -12.40 -5.38
CA ALA A 140 1.12 -12.88 -5.49
C ALA A 140 2.17 -11.77 -5.25
N VAL A 141 1.99 -10.61 -5.87
CA VAL A 141 2.87 -9.43 -5.66
C VAL A 141 2.83 -8.98 -4.20
N ARG A 142 1.63 -8.81 -3.62
CA ARG A 142 1.47 -8.39 -2.21
C ARG A 142 2.02 -9.42 -1.22
N THR A 143 1.92 -10.72 -1.54
CA THR A 143 2.51 -11.80 -0.74
C THR A 143 4.01 -11.61 -0.63
N ASP A 144 4.69 -11.32 -1.74
CA ASP A 144 6.13 -11.07 -1.73
C ASP A 144 6.50 -9.76 -1.02
N TRP A 145 5.73 -8.67 -1.20
CA TRP A 145 5.97 -7.43 -0.45
C TRP A 145 5.97 -7.66 1.06
N VAL A 146 4.91 -8.27 1.59
CA VAL A 146 4.79 -8.53 3.03
C VAL A 146 5.85 -9.53 3.49
N SER A 147 6.20 -10.52 2.66
CA SER A 147 7.30 -11.44 2.99
C SER A 147 8.65 -10.71 3.09
N ALA A 148 8.95 -9.78 2.19
CA ALA A 148 10.15 -8.95 2.26
C ALA A 148 10.14 -8.07 3.51
N GLU A 149 9.00 -7.42 3.82
CA GLU A 149 8.84 -6.58 5.02
C GLU A 149 9.03 -7.39 6.32
N ILE A 150 8.56 -8.64 6.37
CA ILE A 150 8.80 -9.56 7.51
C ILE A 150 10.29 -9.80 7.71
N GLU A 151 11.03 -10.14 6.66
CA GLU A 151 12.46 -10.46 6.78
C GLU A 151 13.28 -9.19 7.05
N LEU A 152 12.94 -8.03 6.48
CA LEU A 152 13.56 -6.75 6.84
C LEU A 152 13.34 -6.42 8.32
N SER A 153 12.13 -6.62 8.83
CA SER A 153 11.82 -6.41 10.25
C SER A 153 12.51 -7.42 11.18
N ALA A 154 12.95 -8.56 10.63
CA ALA A 154 13.75 -9.56 11.33
C ALA A 154 15.26 -9.32 11.21
N ALA A 155 15.69 -8.18 10.64
CA ALA A 155 17.08 -7.90 10.29
C ALA A 155 17.74 -8.96 9.37
N ARG A 156 16.93 -9.53 8.47
CA ARG A 156 17.29 -10.59 7.51
C ARG A 156 17.22 -10.05 6.08
N ALA A 157 18.08 -9.09 5.79
CA ALA A 157 18.06 -8.37 4.52
C ALA A 157 18.39 -9.29 3.32
N GLU A 158 19.29 -10.25 3.51
CA GLU A 158 19.63 -11.25 2.48
C GLU A 158 18.40 -12.06 2.07
N GLU A 159 17.59 -12.49 3.04
CA GLU A 159 16.37 -13.26 2.82
C GLU A 159 15.22 -12.40 2.25
N ALA A 160 15.21 -11.09 2.51
CA ALA A 160 14.21 -10.17 2.00
C ALA A 160 14.34 -9.92 0.49
N VAL A 161 15.56 -9.86 -0.05
CA VAL A 161 15.81 -9.50 -1.46
C VAL A 161 15.12 -10.44 -2.44
N PRO A 162 15.20 -11.79 -2.33
CA PRO A 162 14.52 -12.69 -3.25
C PRO A 162 13.01 -12.48 -3.31
N TYR A 163 12.37 -12.10 -2.19
CA TYR A 163 10.95 -11.73 -2.21
C TYR A 163 10.75 -10.43 -3.00
N ALA A 164 11.53 -9.39 -2.70
CA ALA A 164 11.39 -8.10 -3.36
C ALA A 164 11.67 -8.14 -4.87
N GLU A 165 12.67 -8.93 -5.31
CA GLU A 165 12.96 -9.13 -6.73
C GLU A 165 11.82 -9.85 -7.46
N ARG A 166 11.25 -10.90 -6.87
CA ARG A 166 10.07 -11.58 -7.45
C ARG A 166 8.86 -10.65 -7.54
N ALA A 167 8.63 -9.81 -6.54
CA ALA A 167 7.55 -8.84 -6.58
C ALA A 167 7.73 -7.85 -7.75
N ALA A 168 8.95 -7.34 -7.94
CA ALA A 168 9.28 -6.41 -9.02
C ALA A 168 9.12 -7.05 -10.41
N VAL A 169 9.59 -8.29 -10.59
CA VAL A 169 9.42 -9.04 -11.85
C VAL A 169 7.94 -9.26 -12.16
N ARG A 170 7.17 -9.76 -11.19
CA ARG A 170 5.72 -10.03 -11.37
C ARG A 170 4.94 -8.75 -11.68
N ALA A 171 5.18 -7.68 -10.91
CA ALA A 171 4.52 -6.41 -11.18
C ALA A 171 4.85 -5.87 -12.58
N GLY A 172 6.07 -6.11 -13.07
CA GLY A 172 6.49 -5.77 -14.44
C GLY A 172 5.70 -6.51 -15.52
N GLN A 173 5.41 -7.79 -15.31
CA GLN A 173 4.71 -8.65 -16.27
C GLN A 173 3.22 -8.33 -16.40
N GLU A 174 2.59 -7.86 -15.33
CA GLU A 174 1.13 -7.65 -15.24
C GLU A 174 0.68 -6.24 -15.67
N GLY A 175 1.60 -5.35 -16.07
CA GLY A 175 1.28 -4.02 -16.60
C GLY A 175 0.84 -2.98 -15.56
N SER A 176 0.67 -3.34 -14.28
CA SER A 176 0.24 -2.42 -13.23
C SER A 176 1.34 -1.44 -12.80
N VAL A 177 1.29 -0.20 -13.30
CA VAL A 177 2.33 0.82 -13.07
C VAL A 177 2.50 1.14 -11.58
N ARG A 178 1.40 1.26 -10.83
CA ARG A 178 1.47 1.51 -9.38
C ARG A 178 2.14 0.36 -8.62
N HIS A 179 1.85 -0.89 -8.97
CA HIS A 179 2.50 -2.05 -8.33
C HIS A 179 3.96 -2.16 -8.73
N ARG A 180 4.34 -1.79 -9.97
CA ARG A 180 5.75 -1.71 -10.38
C ARG A 180 6.52 -0.73 -9.52
N ILE A 181 6.03 0.50 -9.39
CA ILE A 181 6.67 1.56 -8.59
C ILE A 181 6.82 1.12 -7.12
N LYS A 182 5.73 0.61 -6.51
CA LYS A 182 5.79 0.12 -5.13
C LYS A 182 6.77 -1.05 -4.97
N SER A 183 6.82 -1.98 -5.94
CA SER A 183 7.77 -3.09 -5.92
C SER A 183 9.22 -2.62 -6.04
N SER A 184 9.49 -1.62 -6.88
CA SER A 184 10.81 -0.98 -6.97
C SER A 184 11.23 -0.35 -5.64
N MET A 185 10.31 0.30 -4.92
CA MET A 185 10.60 0.86 -3.58
C MET A 185 10.90 -0.25 -2.56
N VAL A 186 10.14 -1.35 -2.56
CA VAL A 186 10.40 -2.50 -1.67
C VAL A 186 11.76 -3.15 -1.99
N LEU A 187 12.08 -3.32 -3.28
CA LEU A 187 13.37 -3.83 -3.72
C LEU A 187 14.51 -2.89 -3.33
N GLY A 188 14.34 -1.59 -3.54
CA GLY A 188 15.30 -0.58 -3.11
C GLY A 188 15.58 -0.65 -1.61
N ALA A 189 14.55 -0.69 -0.77
CA ALA A 189 14.70 -0.82 0.68
C ALA A 189 15.43 -2.12 1.08
N ALA A 190 15.10 -3.26 0.44
CA ALA A 190 15.76 -4.52 0.72
C ALA A 190 17.25 -4.51 0.33
N LEU A 191 17.57 -3.95 -0.84
CA LEU A 191 18.95 -3.79 -1.31
C LEU A 191 19.75 -2.83 -0.41
N ALA A 192 19.12 -1.76 0.07
CA ALA A 192 19.71 -0.80 1.00
C ALA A 192 20.08 -1.48 2.32
N ALA A 193 19.14 -2.22 2.92
CA ALA A 193 19.34 -2.95 4.17
C ALA A 193 20.43 -4.03 4.06
N ARG A 194 20.63 -4.60 2.86
CA ARG A 194 21.73 -5.54 2.56
C ARG A 194 23.06 -4.84 2.26
N GLY A 195 23.11 -3.51 2.23
CA GLY A 195 24.33 -2.74 1.94
C GLY A 195 24.64 -2.54 0.45
N THR A 196 23.73 -2.90 -0.47
CA THR A 196 23.88 -2.64 -1.92
C THR A 196 23.33 -1.26 -2.28
N THR A 197 23.86 -0.21 -1.64
CA THR A 197 23.30 1.16 -1.64
C THR A 197 23.24 1.79 -3.03
N GLY A 198 24.29 1.66 -3.85
CA GLY A 198 24.29 2.27 -5.19
C GLY A 198 23.22 1.72 -6.15
N ARG A 199 22.88 0.42 -6.07
CA ARG A 199 21.76 -0.16 -6.85
C ARG A 199 20.42 0.27 -6.25
N ALA A 200 20.32 0.27 -4.92
CA ALA A 200 19.12 0.72 -4.22
C ALA A 200 18.75 2.16 -4.60
N GLU A 201 19.72 3.07 -4.52
CA GLU A 201 19.55 4.49 -4.83
C GLU A 201 19.03 4.71 -6.25
N ARG A 202 19.62 4.08 -7.27
CA ARG A 202 19.14 4.21 -8.66
C ARG A 202 17.69 3.74 -8.83
N ILE A 203 17.35 2.60 -8.22
CA ILE A 203 16.00 2.02 -8.33
C ILE A 203 14.96 2.92 -7.63
N VAL A 204 15.25 3.37 -6.41
CA VAL A 204 14.33 4.22 -5.64
C VAL A 204 14.20 5.60 -6.27
N ARG A 205 15.31 6.18 -6.76
CA ARG A 205 15.30 7.47 -7.46
C ARG A 205 14.37 7.45 -8.67
N GLN A 206 14.46 6.41 -9.52
CA GLN A 206 13.56 6.26 -10.66
C GLN A 206 12.11 6.06 -10.21
N ALA A 207 11.87 5.18 -9.23
CA ALA A 207 10.52 4.95 -8.72
C ALA A 207 9.88 6.20 -8.11
N LEU A 208 10.66 7.03 -7.43
CA LEU A 208 10.22 8.31 -6.87
C LEU A 208 9.87 9.32 -7.97
N ALA A 209 10.68 9.41 -9.02
CA ALA A 209 10.39 10.24 -10.19
C ALA A 209 9.08 9.80 -10.86
N ASP A 210 8.94 8.50 -11.18
CA ASP A 210 7.73 7.93 -11.78
C ASP A 210 6.49 8.19 -10.91
N ALA A 211 6.60 8.01 -9.58
CA ALA A 211 5.50 8.27 -8.66
C ALA A 211 5.09 9.75 -8.65
N THR A 212 6.06 10.65 -8.78
CA THR A 212 5.84 12.10 -8.79
C THR A 212 5.15 12.53 -10.06
N ASP A 213 5.65 12.08 -11.22
CA ASP A 213 5.09 12.40 -12.54
C ASP A 213 3.63 11.91 -12.68
N LEU A 214 3.32 10.76 -12.07
CA LEU A 214 1.98 10.17 -12.08
C LEU A 214 1.07 10.66 -10.94
N GLY A 215 1.53 11.57 -10.08
CA GLY A 215 0.74 12.10 -8.97
C GLY A 215 0.38 11.06 -7.90
N LEU A 216 1.16 9.99 -7.75
CA LEU A 216 0.95 8.92 -6.78
C LEU A 216 1.47 9.32 -5.40
N LEU A 217 0.85 10.34 -4.80
CA LEU A 217 1.31 10.94 -3.54
C LEU A 217 1.48 9.93 -2.41
N SER A 218 0.69 8.84 -2.41
CA SER A 218 0.83 7.75 -1.42
C SER A 218 2.17 7.00 -1.50
N LEU A 219 2.88 7.08 -2.63
CA LEU A 219 4.20 6.48 -2.86
C LEU A 219 5.31 7.53 -2.89
N VAL A 220 5.01 8.79 -3.22
CA VAL A 220 6.03 9.86 -3.24
C VAL A 220 6.61 10.13 -1.85
N TRP A 221 5.78 10.33 -0.81
CA TRP A 221 6.33 10.67 0.51
C TRP A 221 7.18 9.55 1.14
N PRO A 222 6.79 8.25 1.09
CA PRO A 222 7.67 7.19 1.60
C PRO A 222 8.90 6.99 0.72
N GLY A 223 8.76 7.13 -0.61
CA GLY A 223 9.88 7.04 -1.53
C GLY A 223 10.94 8.11 -1.26
N ALA A 224 10.51 9.33 -0.94
CA ALA A 224 11.40 10.41 -0.52
C ALA A 224 12.10 10.09 0.81
N LEU A 225 11.43 9.49 1.80
CA LEU A 225 12.10 9.06 3.04
C LEU A 225 13.16 7.98 2.78
N ILE A 226 12.88 7.00 1.92
CA ILE A 226 13.87 5.98 1.52
C ILE A 226 15.07 6.66 0.82
N MET A 227 14.84 7.66 -0.04
CA MET A 227 15.92 8.43 -0.65
C MET A 227 16.74 9.24 0.36
N ALA A 228 16.11 9.78 1.40
CA ALA A 228 16.82 10.50 2.45
C ALA A 228 17.79 9.61 3.22
N GLU A 229 17.45 8.32 3.40
CA GLU A 229 18.34 7.31 4.00
C GLU A 229 19.46 6.88 3.05
N LEU A 230 19.20 6.87 1.73
CA LEU A 230 20.15 6.41 0.72
C LEU A 230 21.16 7.48 0.29
N ASP A 231 20.76 8.76 0.29
CA ASP A 231 21.59 9.90 -0.14
C ASP A 231 21.70 10.92 1.01
N ALA A 232 22.67 10.68 1.89
CA ALA A 232 22.93 11.53 3.04
C ALA A 232 23.26 12.98 2.67
N THR A 233 23.79 13.23 1.46
CA THR A 233 24.16 14.59 1.01
C THR A 233 22.94 15.44 0.66
N ARG A 234 21.81 14.79 0.33
CA ARG A 234 20.54 15.43 -0.03
C ARG A 234 19.40 15.04 0.92
N ALA A 235 19.72 14.43 2.06
CA ALA A 235 18.73 13.94 3.02
C ALA A 235 17.70 15.02 3.41
N ASP A 236 18.15 16.24 3.68
CA ASP A 236 17.26 17.35 4.04
C ASP A 236 16.29 17.73 2.92
N GLU A 237 16.73 17.66 1.66
CA GLU A 237 15.88 17.93 0.49
C GLU A 237 14.76 16.88 0.39
N PHE A 238 15.13 15.61 0.52
CA PHE A 238 14.19 14.50 0.47
C PHE A 238 13.24 14.49 1.68
N CYS A 239 13.72 14.79 2.88
CA CYS A 239 12.88 14.97 4.08
C CYS A 239 11.88 16.11 3.90
N ARG A 240 12.29 17.26 3.35
CA ARG A 240 11.38 18.37 3.01
C ARG A 240 10.33 17.96 1.99
N CYS A 241 10.74 17.25 0.93
CA CYS A 241 9.83 16.70 -0.08
C CYS A 241 8.78 15.77 0.54
N ALA A 242 9.23 14.81 1.36
CA ALA A 242 8.34 13.90 2.09
C ALA A 242 7.34 14.68 2.96
N GLY A 243 7.81 15.70 3.69
CA GLY A 243 6.96 16.53 4.54
C GLY A 243 5.88 17.30 3.79
N LEU A 244 6.23 17.96 2.69
CA LEU A 244 5.28 18.73 1.86
C LEU A 244 4.20 17.82 1.23
N VAL A 245 4.62 16.67 0.71
CA VAL A 245 3.71 15.70 0.11
C VAL A 245 2.80 15.09 1.16
N LEU A 246 3.35 14.68 2.31
CA LEU A 246 2.57 14.15 3.43
C LEU A 246 1.57 15.20 3.93
N GLN A 247 1.93 16.47 4.06
CA GLN A 247 1.00 17.54 4.42
C GLN A 247 -0.17 17.62 3.43
N SER A 248 0.10 17.51 2.13
CA SER A 248 -0.92 17.50 1.08
C SER A 248 -1.85 16.29 1.18
N VAL A 249 -1.31 15.10 1.48
CA VAL A 249 -2.09 13.88 1.75
C VAL A 249 -2.96 14.08 2.99
N LEU A 250 -2.41 14.60 4.09
CA LEU A 250 -3.15 14.80 5.35
C LEU A 250 -4.29 15.83 5.19
N ARG A 251 -4.10 16.90 4.41
CA ARG A 251 -5.19 17.84 4.06
C ARG A 251 -6.35 17.17 3.33
N ARG A 252 -6.07 16.09 2.59
CA ARG A 252 -7.04 15.30 1.83
C ARG A 252 -7.44 14.00 2.55
N THR A 253 -7.14 13.89 3.84
CA THR A 253 -7.44 12.72 4.68
C THR A 253 -8.58 13.04 5.65
N ASP A 254 -9.48 12.09 5.89
CA ASP A 254 -10.59 12.25 6.83
C ASP A 254 -10.08 12.40 8.29
N PRO A 255 -10.93 12.86 9.23
CA PRO A 255 -10.51 13.08 10.61
C PRO A 255 -9.93 11.85 11.33
N ILE A 256 -10.37 10.63 10.99
CA ILE A 256 -9.82 9.41 11.61
C ILE A 256 -8.38 9.21 11.14
N GLY A 257 -8.15 9.27 9.82
CA GLY A 257 -6.81 9.12 9.25
C GLY A 257 -5.80 10.15 9.78
N ARG A 258 -6.20 11.41 9.93
CA ARG A 258 -5.33 12.46 10.49
C ARG A 258 -4.90 12.16 11.94
N ARG A 259 -5.84 11.77 12.80
CA ARG A 259 -5.53 11.38 14.19
C ARG A 259 -4.61 10.16 14.28
N LEU A 260 -4.72 9.22 13.34
CA LEU A 260 -3.81 8.07 13.27
C LEU A 260 -2.39 8.53 12.91
N ALA A 261 -2.25 9.38 11.89
CA ALA A 261 -0.96 9.93 11.50
C ALA A 261 -0.28 10.72 12.62
N GLU A 262 -1.04 11.57 13.34
CA GLU A 262 -0.53 12.37 14.46
C GLU A 262 0.04 11.51 15.61
N ARG A 263 -0.52 10.33 15.84
CA ARG A 263 -0.12 9.41 16.92
C ARG A 263 0.89 8.36 16.47
N SER A 264 1.15 8.27 15.17
CA SER A 264 1.96 7.20 14.60
C SER A 264 3.45 7.47 14.83
N PRO A 265 4.23 6.48 15.32
CA PRO A 265 5.68 6.58 15.33
C PRO A 265 6.29 6.42 13.92
N TRP A 266 5.50 5.93 12.95
CA TRP A 266 5.93 5.62 11.58
C TRP A 266 5.73 6.78 10.59
N VAL A 267 4.95 7.79 10.98
CA VAL A 267 4.68 8.95 10.15
C VAL A 267 5.57 10.09 10.66
N PRO A 268 6.42 10.69 9.80
CA PRO A 268 7.26 11.79 10.20
C PRO A 268 6.44 12.92 10.81
N ARG A 269 6.91 13.46 11.94
CA ARG A 269 6.33 14.69 12.47
C ARG A 269 6.73 15.80 11.51
N LEU A 270 5.73 16.44 10.92
CA LEU A 270 5.95 17.70 10.21
C LEU A 270 6.40 18.70 11.28
N ALA A 271 7.69 19.04 11.31
CA ALA A 271 8.12 20.22 12.03
C ALA A 271 7.31 21.38 11.43
N GLY A 272 6.48 22.04 12.24
CA GLY A 272 5.97 23.35 11.86
C GLY A 272 7.17 24.27 11.59
N PRO A 273 7.01 25.34 10.80
CA PRO A 273 8.08 26.32 10.68
C PRO A 273 8.49 26.73 12.09
N THR A 274 9.75 26.49 12.43
CA THR A 274 10.38 27.08 13.61
C THR A 274 10.32 28.59 13.40
N GLY A 275 9.33 29.22 14.01
CA GLY A 275 9.26 30.68 14.13
C GLY A 275 10.30 31.19 15.11
#